data_AF-A0ABD6BAX7-F1
#
_entry.id   AF-A0ABD6BAX7-F1
#
_cell.length_a   1.000
_cell.length_b   1.000
_cell.length_c   1.000
_cell.angle_alpha   90.00
_cell.angle_beta   90.00
_cell.angle_gamma   90.00
#
_symmetry.space_group_name_H-M   'P 1'
#
loop_
_entity.id
_entity.type
_entity.pdbx_description
1 polymer ?
#
loop_
_entity_poly.entity_id
_entity_poly.type
_entity_poly.pdbx_seq_one_letter_code
_entity_poly.pdbx_strand_id
1 'polypeptide(L)'
;PGRLGDAVDALAEELQSEYVDLGAFASPFRHDGLKTVAYELLADRGWETPDAVVLPAGTGELVVGVVDGLQECRELGLIDELPTVYAVQAAGCAPIAAAWEAGTIATEPWETPDTIVGELEVADPPGGDLALAALEEVDG
;
A
#
# COMPACT_ATOMS: atom_id res chain seq x y z
N PRO A 1 -21.14 -16.66 2.31
CA PRO A 1 -19.71 -17.05 2.31
C PRO A 1 -19.09 -16.51 1.02
N GLY A 2 -17.97 -15.79 1.11
CA GLY A 2 -17.35 -15.10 -0.01
C GLY A 2 -15.98 -14.54 0.40
N ARG A 3 -15.17 -14.14 -0.58
CA ARG A 3 -13.88 -13.44 -0.43
C ARG A 3 -14.11 -11.94 -0.35
N LEU A 4 -13.03 -11.15 -0.21
CA LEU A 4 -13.10 -9.70 -0.12
C LEU A 4 -13.87 -9.06 -1.30
N GLY A 5 -13.58 -9.51 -2.53
CA GLY A 5 -14.28 -9.01 -3.73
C GLY A 5 -15.80 -9.21 -3.67
N ASP A 6 -16.25 -10.38 -3.24
CA ASP A 6 -17.69 -10.65 -3.08
C ASP A 6 -18.35 -9.70 -2.06
N ALA A 7 -17.63 -9.33 -1.01
CA ALA A 7 -18.12 -8.37 -0.01
C ALA A 7 -18.16 -6.93 -0.55
N VAL A 8 -17.17 -6.54 -1.37
CA VAL A 8 -17.14 -5.23 -2.04
C VAL A 8 -18.29 -5.09 -3.04
N ASP A 9 -18.54 -6.12 -3.85
CA ASP A 9 -19.66 -6.11 -4.81
C ASP A 9 -21.02 -5.99 -4.11
N ALA A 10 -21.22 -6.76 -3.03
CA ALA A 10 -22.44 -6.68 -2.24
C ALA A 10 -22.63 -5.29 -1.60
N LEU A 11 -21.54 -4.66 -1.12
CA LEU A 11 -21.59 -3.30 -0.59
C LEU A 11 -22.01 -2.30 -1.68
N ALA A 12 -21.47 -2.41 -2.90
CA ALA A 12 -21.80 -1.52 -4.00
C ALA A 12 -23.29 -1.61 -4.40
N GLU A 13 -23.89 -2.80 -4.31
CA GLU A 13 -25.33 -3.00 -4.55
C GLU A 13 -26.20 -2.39 -3.44
N GLU A 14 -25.72 -2.39 -2.18
CA GLU A 14 -26.46 -1.92 -1.00
C GLU A 14 -26.24 -0.44 -0.64
N LEU A 15 -25.20 0.22 -1.18
CA LEU A 15 -24.90 1.64 -0.95
C LEU A 15 -25.98 2.54 -1.58
N GLN A 16 -27.13 2.61 -0.89
CA GLN A 16 -28.11 3.67 -0.98
C GLN A 16 -27.48 4.90 -0.30
N SER A 17 -27.65 6.08 -0.91
CA SER A 17 -26.78 7.27 -0.82
C SER A 17 -26.65 8.00 0.55
N GLU A 18 -26.74 7.31 1.68
CA GLU A 18 -26.65 7.87 3.03
C GLU A 18 -25.38 7.43 3.81
N TYR A 19 -24.61 6.46 3.29
CA TYR A 19 -23.39 5.96 3.92
C TYR A 19 -22.13 6.49 3.26
N VAL A 20 -21.06 6.64 4.06
CA VAL A 20 -19.73 7.03 3.59
C VAL A 20 -18.93 5.76 3.34
N ASP A 21 -18.39 5.62 2.13
CA ASP A 21 -17.48 4.54 1.80
C ASP A 21 -16.15 4.70 2.56
N LEU A 22 -15.82 3.68 3.32
CA LEU A 22 -14.55 3.54 4.03
C LEU A 22 -13.74 2.42 3.36
N GLY A 23 -13.76 2.33 2.03
CA GLY A 23 -12.90 1.47 1.23
C GLY A 23 -11.48 2.02 1.11
N ALA A 24 -10.53 1.15 0.79
CA ALA A 24 -9.16 1.58 0.48
C ALA A 24 -9.19 2.58 -0.68
N PHE A 25 -8.49 3.71 -0.55
CA PHE A 25 -8.50 4.81 -1.51
C PHE A 25 -9.88 5.43 -1.83
N ALA A 26 -10.97 5.06 -1.13
CA ALA A 26 -12.27 5.71 -1.26
C ALA A 26 -12.25 7.18 -0.78
N SER A 27 -11.27 7.52 0.06
CA SER A 27 -10.95 8.89 0.46
C SER A 27 -9.44 9.10 0.53
N PRO A 28 -8.94 10.33 0.38
CA PRO A 28 -7.52 10.62 0.49
C PRO A 28 -6.97 10.38 1.91
N PHE A 29 -7.83 10.48 2.94
CA PHE A 29 -7.40 10.50 4.33
C PHE A 29 -6.88 9.15 4.85
N ARG A 30 -7.27 8.03 4.23
CA ARG A 30 -6.85 6.72 4.73
C ARG A 30 -5.37 6.45 4.48
N HIS A 31 -4.90 6.63 3.25
CA HIS A 31 -3.47 6.47 2.95
C HIS A 31 -2.64 7.63 3.50
N ASP A 32 -3.18 8.86 3.54
CA ASP A 32 -2.52 9.99 4.20
C ASP A 32 -2.29 9.75 5.69
N GLY A 33 -3.25 9.12 6.38
CA GLY A 33 -3.09 8.71 7.78
C GLY A 33 -1.96 7.71 8.00
N LEU A 34 -1.58 6.91 7.00
CA LEU A 34 -0.52 5.90 7.11
C LEU A 34 0.89 6.51 7.09
N LYS A 35 1.05 7.78 6.70
CA LYS A 35 2.31 8.55 6.85
C LYS A 35 2.81 8.57 8.30
N THR A 36 1.88 8.54 9.24
CA THR A 36 2.21 8.52 10.68
C THR A 36 3.06 7.32 11.07
N VAL A 37 2.96 6.19 10.37
CA VAL A 37 3.81 5.02 10.58
C VAL A 37 5.27 5.35 10.29
N ALA A 38 5.56 6.10 9.22
CA ALA A 38 6.90 6.55 8.89
C ALA A 38 7.44 7.52 9.96
N TYR A 39 6.60 8.46 10.41
CA TYR A 39 6.99 9.42 11.43
C TYR A 39 7.33 8.75 12.76
N GLU A 40 6.50 7.81 13.22
CA GLU A 40 6.73 7.06 14.45
C GLU A 40 8.00 6.20 14.34
N LEU A 41 8.16 5.50 13.20
CA LEU A 41 9.35 4.68 12.94
C LEU A 41 10.64 5.50 12.99
N LEU A 42 10.67 6.68 12.36
CA LEU A 42 11.84 7.55 12.37
C LEU A 42 12.05 8.21 13.74
N ALA A 43 10.99 8.67 14.40
CA ALA A 43 11.07 9.30 15.71
C ALA A 43 11.64 8.34 16.78
N ASP A 44 11.19 7.07 16.77
CA ASP A 44 11.70 6.03 17.68
C ASP A 44 13.17 5.68 17.44
N ARG A 45 13.67 5.95 16.22
CA ARG A 45 15.08 5.82 15.84
C ARG A 45 15.88 7.10 16.06
N GLY A 46 15.32 8.13 16.70
CA GLY A 46 15.99 9.40 16.88
C GLY A 46 16.26 10.13 15.56
N TRP A 47 15.41 9.91 14.56
CA TRP A 47 15.52 10.45 13.21
C TRP A 47 16.73 9.94 12.42
N GLU A 48 17.21 8.73 12.75
CA GLU A 48 18.20 8.02 11.94
C GLU A 48 17.50 7.16 10.89
N THR A 49 17.75 7.46 9.60
CA THR A 49 17.23 6.67 8.48
C THR A 49 17.69 5.21 8.58
N PRO A 50 16.77 4.23 8.51
CA PRO A 50 17.16 2.82 8.43
C PRO A 50 17.72 2.49 7.03
N ASP A 51 18.51 1.42 6.88
CA ASP A 51 18.94 1.00 5.55
C ASP A 51 17.76 0.56 4.66
N ALA A 52 16.73 -0.02 5.28
CA ALA A 52 15.55 -0.51 4.58
C ALA A 52 14.29 -0.50 5.45
N VAL A 53 13.13 -0.40 4.81
CA VAL A 53 11.81 -0.59 5.39
C VAL A 53 11.09 -1.69 4.60
N VAL A 54 10.46 -2.64 5.31
CA VAL A 54 9.76 -3.77 4.67
C VAL A 54 8.28 -3.71 5.05
N LEU A 55 7.41 -3.61 4.06
CA LEU A 55 5.98 -3.38 4.24
C LEU A 55 5.17 -4.50 3.60
N PRO A 56 4.22 -5.13 4.31
CA PRO A 56 3.24 -6.00 3.66
C PRO A 56 2.33 -5.16 2.75
N ALA A 57 2.02 -5.68 1.56
CA ALA A 57 1.21 -4.98 0.57
C ALA A 57 -0.03 -5.79 0.15
N GLY A 58 -1.21 -5.26 0.48
CA GLY A 58 -2.51 -5.74 -0.01
C GLY A 58 -3.07 -4.72 -0.99
N THR A 59 -3.81 -3.73 -0.48
CA THR A 59 -4.46 -2.68 -1.28
C THR A 59 -3.49 -1.64 -1.87
N GLY A 60 -2.28 -1.53 -1.32
CA GLY A 60 -1.28 -0.52 -1.66
C GLY A 60 -1.20 0.67 -0.69
N GLU A 61 -2.21 0.87 0.17
CA GLU A 61 -2.30 2.07 1.03
C GLU A 61 -1.12 2.23 1.99
N LEU A 62 -0.65 1.13 2.60
CA LEU A 62 0.49 1.17 3.52
C LEU A 62 1.78 1.59 2.81
N VAL A 63 2.00 1.10 1.59
CA VAL A 63 3.18 1.44 0.80
C VAL A 63 3.15 2.93 0.45
N VAL A 64 2.05 3.39 -0.15
CA VAL A 64 1.88 4.80 -0.53
C VAL A 64 2.04 5.72 0.68
N GLY A 65 1.30 5.47 1.75
CA GLY A 65 1.34 6.33 2.93
C GLY A 65 2.70 6.36 3.61
N VAL A 66 3.38 5.21 3.76
CA VAL A 66 4.71 5.19 4.39
C VAL A 66 5.74 5.89 3.52
N VAL A 67 5.74 5.67 2.21
CA VAL A 67 6.67 6.34 1.30
C VAL A 67 6.46 7.86 1.34
N ASP A 68 5.22 8.34 1.23
CA ASP A 68 4.94 9.76 1.34
C ASP A 68 5.44 10.34 2.68
N GLY A 69 5.22 9.62 3.78
CA GLY A 69 5.68 10.04 5.11
C GLY A 69 7.21 10.12 5.21
N LEU A 70 7.93 9.18 4.61
CA LEU A 70 9.39 9.21 4.53
C LEU A 70 9.88 10.41 3.69
N GLN A 71 9.21 10.69 2.57
CA GLN A 71 9.52 11.84 1.73
C GLN A 71 9.31 13.16 2.45
N GLU A 72 8.18 13.32 3.14
CA GLU A 72 7.90 14.52 3.92
C GLU A 72 8.95 14.71 5.03
N CYS A 73 9.36 13.64 5.72
CA CYS A 73 10.45 13.73 6.70
C CYS A 73 11.76 14.20 6.08
N ARG A 74 12.10 13.75 4.86
CA ARG A 74 13.27 14.25 4.13
C ARG A 74 13.12 15.71 3.72
N GLU A 75 11.97 16.08 3.17
CA GLU A 75 11.68 17.46 2.75
C GLU A 75 11.74 18.46 3.90
N LEU A 76 11.31 18.04 5.09
CA LEU A 76 11.39 18.81 6.33
C LEU A 76 12.78 18.82 6.96
N GLY A 77 13.74 18.07 6.42
CA GLY A 77 15.11 17.95 6.93
C GLY A 77 15.21 17.19 8.26
N LEU A 78 14.25 16.30 8.54
CA LEU A 78 14.29 15.40 9.70
C LEU A 78 15.22 14.22 9.42
N ILE A 79 15.32 13.79 8.17
CA ILE A 79 16.26 12.79 7.66
C ILE A 79 16.96 13.32 6.42
N ASP A 80 18.20 12.87 6.17
CA ASP A 80 19.01 13.33 5.03
C ASP A 80 18.78 12.50 3.76
N GLU A 81 18.44 11.21 3.91
CA GLU A 81 18.28 10.24 2.82
C GLU A 81 17.02 9.38 3.02
N LEU A 82 16.48 8.84 1.93
CA LEU A 82 15.36 7.89 1.98
C LEU A 82 15.90 6.45 2.14
N PRO A 83 15.24 5.61 2.95
CA PRO A 83 15.55 4.19 3.00
C PRO A 83 15.02 3.50 1.73
N THR A 84 15.60 2.34 1.37
CA THR A 84 14.95 1.46 0.40
C THR A 84 13.67 0.87 0.99
N VAL A 85 12.57 0.88 0.24
CA VAL A 85 11.29 0.32 0.70
C VAL A 85 10.94 -0.93 -0.10
N TYR A 86 10.73 -2.04 0.60
CA TYR A 86 10.32 -3.31 -0.01
C TYR A 86 8.84 -3.58 0.26
N ALA A 87 8.02 -3.62 -0.79
CA ALA A 87 6.65 -4.11 -0.72
C ALA A 87 6.62 -5.65 -0.83
N VAL A 88 5.98 -6.32 0.13
CA VAL A 88 5.95 -7.78 0.22
C VAL A 88 4.52 -8.31 0.07
N GLN A 89 4.33 -9.22 -0.88
CA GLN A 89 3.06 -9.91 -1.12
C GLN A 89 3.20 -11.42 -0.97
N ALA A 90 2.08 -12.10 -0.69
CA ALA A 90 2.06 -13.55 -0.69
C ALA A 90 2.18 -14.08 -2.12
N ALA A 91 3.00 -15.12 -2.35
CA ALA A 91 3.23 -15.65 -3.70
C ALA A 91 1.95 -16.10 -4.43
N GLY A 92 0.90 -16.47 -3.69
CA GLY A 92 -0.40 -16.85 -4.26
C GLY A 92 -1.34 -15.67 -4.54
N CYS A 93 -0.95 -14.43 -4.26
CA CYS A 93 -1.69 -13.20 -4.57
C CYS A 93 -0.71 -12.01 -4.57
N ALA A 94 -0.02 -11.79 -5.70
CA ALA A 94 1.10 -10.85 -5.78
C ALA A 94 1.02 -9.86 -6.98
N PRO A 95 -0.11 -9.17 -7.21
CA PRO A 95 -0.28 -8.31 -8.38
C PRO A 95 0.69 -7.13 -8.46
N ILE A 96 1.06 -6.51 -7.33
CA ILE A 96 2.02 -5.39 -7.27
C ILE A 96 3.44 -5.91 -7.53
N ALA A 97 3.84 -6.98 -6.87
CA ALA A 97 5.18 -7.56 -7.06
C ALA A 97 5.39 -8.05 -8.50
N ALA A 98 4.36 -8.67 -9.11
CA ALA A 98 4.43 -9.11 -10.50
C ALA A 98 4.55 -7.93 -11.49
N ALA A 99 3.82 -6.84 -11.24
CA ALA A 99 3.93 -5.61 -12.05
C ALA A 99 5.32 -4.96 -11.92
N TRP A 100 5.86 -4.89 -10.69
CA TRP A 100 7.20 -4.40 -10.43
C TRP A 100 8.27 -5.21 -11.18
N GLU A 101 8.23 -6.54 -11.08
CA GLU A 101 9.15 -7.45 -11.78
C GLU A 101 9.04 -7.33 -13.31
N ALA A 102 7.84 -7.07 -13.83
CA ALA A 102 7.59 -6.85 -15.25
C ALA A 102 7.99 -5.44 -15.73
N GLY A 103 8.30 -4.52 -14.81
CA GLY A 103 8.58 -3.12 -15.13
C GLY A 103 7.36 -2.39 -15.69
N THR A 104 6.15 -2.74 -15.26
CA THR A 104 4.91 -2.07 -15.66
C THR A 104 4.54 -0.99 -14.64
N ILE A 105 3.83 0.05 -15.11
CA ILE A 105 3.32 1.13 -14.25
C ILE A 105 1.93 0.84 -13.69
N ALA A 106 1.37 -0.33 -14.03
CA ALA A 106 0.02 -0.72 -13.67
C ALA A 106 -0.04 -2.18 -13.27
N THR A 107 -0.89 -2.48 -12.31
CA THR A 107 -1.19 -3.85 -11.88
C THR A 107 -2.23 -4.52 -12.77
N GLU A 108 -2.14 -5.84 -12.90
CA GLU A 108 -3.19 -6.65 -13.51
C GLU A 108 -3.90 -7.47 -12.41
N PRO A 109 -5.23 -7.63 -12.49
CA PRO A 109 -5.97 -8.45 -11.53
C PRO A 109 -5.43 -9.88 -11.45
N TRP A 110 -5.21 -10.35 -10.23
CA TRP A 110 -4.72 -11.70 -9.97
C TRP A 110 -5.82 -12.74 -10.14
N GLU A 111 -5.68 -13.63 -11.13
CA GLU A 111 -6.78 -14.51 -11.56
C GLU A 111 -7.29 -15.47 -10.47
N THR A 112 -6.39 -16.04 -9.66
CA THR A 112 -6.76 -17.02 -8.64
C THR A 112 -5.94 -16.77 -7.38
N PRO A 113 -6.41 -15.86 -6.51
CA PRO A 113 -5.75 -15.63 -5.24
C PRO A 113 -5.81 -16.89 -4.36
N ASP A 114 -4.69 -17.24 -3.73
CA ASP A 114 -4.62 -18.35 -2.77
C ASP A 114 -3.57 -18.08 -1.70
N THR A 115 -4.02 -17.59 -0.55
CA THR A 115 -3.12 -17.35 0.58
C THR A 115 -3.83 -17.57 1.92
N ILE A 116 -3.06 -17.99 2.93
CA ILE A 116 -3.55 -18.04 4.31
C ILE A 116 -3.69 -16.64 4.94
N VAL A 117 -3.11 -15.61 4.30
CA VAL A 117 -3.10 -14.23 4.79
C VAL A 117 -4.24 -13.45 4.12
N GLY A 118 -5.46 -13.61 4.64
CA GLY A 118 -6.67 -13.04 4.04
C GLY A 118 -6.64 -11.51 3.88
N GLU A 119 -6.01 -10.78 4.80
CA GLU A 119 -5.86 -9.32 4.72
C GLU A 119 -5.04 -8.85 3.50
N LEU A 120 -4.11 -9.70 3.02
CA LEU A 120 -3.27 -9.41 1.85
C LEU A 120 -3.78 -10.10 0.59
N GLU A 121 -4.91 -10.82 0.67
CA GLU A 121 -5.55 -11.50 -0.46
C GLU A 121 -6.36 -10.50 -1.29
N VAL A 122 -5.68 -9.50 -1.86
CA VAL A 122 -6.27 -8.45 -2.69
C VAL A 122 -5.86 -8.69 -4.14
N ALA A 123 -6.74 -9.31 -4.91
CA ALA A 123 -6.46 -9.70 -6.29
C ALA A 123 -6.31 -8.50 -7.23
N ASP A 124 -7.10 -7.45 -7.02
CA ASP A 124 -7.08 -6.22 -7.81
C ASP A 124 -6.86 -5.03 -6.84
N PRO A 125 -5.60 -4.62 -6.61
CA PRO A 125 -5.28 -3.65 -5.59
C PRO A 125 -5.70 -2.23 -6.03
N PRO A 126 -6.62 -1.54 -5.32
CA PRO A 126 -7.14 -0.25 -5.74
C PRO A 126 -6.09 0.86 -5.85
N GLY A 127 -4.96 0.74 -5.15
CA GLY A 127 -3.81 1.62 -5.30
C GLY A 127 -2.54 0.91 -5.73
N GLY A 128 -2.65 -0.19 -6.49
CA GLY A 128 -1.48 -0.90 -7.02
C GLY A 128 -0.56 0.02 -7.82
N ASP A 129 -1.13 0.80 -8.74
CA ASP A 129 -0.40 1.74 -9.60
C ASP A 129 0.26 2.86 -8.77
N LEU A 130 -0.42 3.35 -7.73
CA LEU A 130 0.13 4.34 -6.80
C LEU A 130 1.27 3.76 -5.97
N ALA A 131 1.15 2.50 -5.54
CA ALA A 131 2.20 1.81 -4.81
C ALA A 131 3.44 1.58 -5.70
N LEU A 132 3.27 1.24 -6.98
CA LEU A 132 4.36 1.13 -7.94
C LEU A 132 5.08 2.48 -8.10
N ALA A 133 4.33 3.56 -8.32
CA ALA A 133 4.90 4.91 -8.42
C ALA A 133 5.67 5.31 -7.15
N ALA A 134 5.13 5.03 -5.97
CA ALA A 134 5.79 5.29 -4.70
C ALA A 134 7.11 4.51 -4.55
N LEU A 135 7.14 3.23 -4.95
CA LEU A 135 8.35 2.40 -4.88
C LEU A 135 9.47 2.90 -5.81
N GLU A 136 9.13 3.48 -6.97
CA GLU A 136 10.11 4.09 -7.88
C GLU A 136 10.87 5.26 -7.23
N GLU A 137 10.28 5.95 -6.25
CA GLU A 137 10.87 7.12 -5.61
C GLU A 137 11.87 6.78 -4.49
N VAL A 138 11.91 5.51 -4.07
CA VAL A 138 12.69 4.99 -2.93
C VAL A 138 13.61 3.84 -3.33
N ASP A 139 13.91 3.69 -4.62
CA ASP A 139 14.73 2.58 -5.16
C ASP A 139 14.26 1.19 -4.66
N GLY A 140 12.93 1.00 -4.60
CA GLY A 140 12.25 -0.18 -4.03
C GLY A 140 12.33 -1.48 -4.83
#